data_AF-A0A836IAF1-F1
#
_entry.id   AF-A0A836IAF1-F1
#
_cell.length_a   1.000
_cell.length_b   1.000
_cell.length_c   1.000
_cell.angle_alpha   90.00
_cell.angle_beta   90.00
_cell.angle_gamma   90.00
#
_symmetry.space_group_name_H-M   'P 1'
#
loop_
_entity.id
_entity.type
_entity.pdbx_description
1 polymer ?
#
loop_
_entity_poly.entity_id
_entity_poly.type
_entity_poly.pdbx_seq_one_letter_code
_entity_poly.pdbx_strand_id
1 'polypeptide(L)'
;MGLTDLFHRETPQEKIRKYRRQLDRTCRDLDRERNKLTSQERKIIMEMKKMAKQDQVDAVRIMARDLVRTRKYGQKMYRMRTQIQGVSLRMQTMQSSSQLADAMKNVTKAMRSMNTKMNIPEMQKIMREFEKQNEMMGMKEEMMNDAVDDAMDDDGMEEEETEQEIQKVMDEAGLDFRTKIGITDTTLPQRGTETQGETDEELDARLAALKTSMK
;
A
#
# COMPACT_ATOMS: atom_id res chain seq x y z
N MET A 1 -9.06 -43.81 5.70
CA MET A 1 -10.01 -43.08 4.84
C MET A 1 -11.17 -44.00 4.54
N GLY A 2 -12.32 -43.74 5.15
CA GLY A 2 -13.49 -44.62 5.06
C GLY A 2 -14.37 -44.28 3.87
N LEU A 3 -15.18 -45.25 3.42
CA LEU A 3 -16.15 -45.15 2.32
C LEU A 3 -17.20 -44.02 2.49
N THR A 4 -17.25 -43.37 3.65
CA THR A 4 -18.11 -42.21 3.96
C THR A 4 -17.61 -40.87 3.40
N ASP A 5 -16.31 -40.76 3.06
CA ASP A 5 -15.72 -39.55 2.47
C ASP A 5 -16.04 -39.40 0.96
N LEU A 6 -16.48 -40.48 0.29
CA LEU A 6 -16.77 -40.45 -1.14
C LEU A 6 -18.13 -39.80 -1.49
N PHE A 7 -19.01 -39.62 -0.50
CA PHE A 7 -20.36 -39.05 -0.66
C PHE A 7 -20.61 -37.76 0.16
N HIS A 8 -19.61 -37.23 0.87
CA HIS A 8 -19.73 -35.96 1.60
C HIS A 8 -19.45 -34.76 0.67
N ARG A 9 -20.51 -34.02 0.32
CA ARG A 9 -20.38 -32.72 -0.36
C ARG A 9 -20.20 -31.64 0.70
N GLU A 10 -19.05 -30.96 0.68
CA GLU A 10 -18.76 -29.84 1.60
C GLU A 10 -19.90 -28.79 1.56
N THR A 11 -20.44 -28.47 2.73
CA THR A 11 -21.47 -27.44 2.88
C THR A 11 -20.90 -26.06 2.53
N PRO A 12 -21.74 -25.09 2.13
CA PRO A 12 -21.28 -23.71 1.89
C PRO A 12 -20.52 -23.11 3.07
N GLN A 13 -20.94 -23.42 4.30
CA GLN A 13 -20.28 -22.97 5.52
C GLN A 13 -18.90 -23.60 5.72
N GLU A 14 -18.73 -24.88 5.39
CA GLU A 14 -17.43 -25.56 5.43
C GLU A 14 -16.46 -25.00 4.39
N LYS A 15 -16.95 -24.72 3.18
CA LYS A 15 -16.15 -24.07 2.12
C LYS A 15 -15.66 -22.69 2.55
N ILE A 16 -16.54 -21.86 3.13
CA ILE A 16 -16.16 -20.52 3.65
C ILE A 16 -15.08 -20.65 4.73
N ARG A 17 -15.22 -21.61 5.65
CA ARG A 17 -14.21 -21.87 6.70
C ARG A 17 -12.87 -22.34 6.12
N LYS A 18 -12.89 -23.20 5.11
CA LYS A 18 -11.69 -23.72 4.43
C LYS A 18 -10.94 -22.61 3.69
N TYR A 19 -11.64 -21.79 2.92
CA TYR A 19 -11.05 -20.65 2.21
C TYR A 19 -10.51 -19.60 3.18
N ARG A 20 -11.21 -19.29 4.27
CA ARG A 20 -10.68 -18.39 5.32
C ARG A 20 -9.35 -18.89 5.88
N ARG A 21 -9.24 -20.19 6.20
CA ARG A 21 -7.97 -20.81 6.65
C ARG A 21 -6.86 -20.79 5.60
N GLN A 22 -7.21 -20.77 4.32
CA GLN A 22 -6.23 -20.62 3.24
C GLN A 22 -5.77 -19.16 3.15
N LEU A 23 -6.69 -18.19 3.18
CA LEU A 23 -6.36 -16.75 3.19
C LEU A 23 -5.48 -16.38 4.40
N ASP A 24 -5.80 -16.91 5.59
CA ASP A 24 -4.99 -16.69 6.80
C ASP A 24 -3.57 -17.26 6.67
N ARG A 25 -3.41 -18.38 5.94
CA ARG A 25 -2.08 -18.94 5.62
C ARG A 25 -1.34 -18.04 4.63
N THR A 26 -1.99 -17.63 3.55
CA THR A 26 -1.41 -16.72 2.57
C THR A 26 -0.96 -15.40 3.21
N CYS A 27 -1.73 -14.82 4.13
CA CYS A 27 -1.31 -13.64 4.89
C CYS A 27 0.01 -13.86 5.65
N ARG A 28 0.15 -15.01 6.31
CA ARG A 28 1.39 -15.35 7.06
C ARG A 28 2.57 -15.58 6.14
N ASP A 29 2.35 -16.17 4.97
CA ASP A 29 3.40 -16.39 3.99
C ASP A 29 3.86 -15.07 3.36
N LEU A 30 2.93 -14.15 3.06
CA LEU A 30 3.25 -12.78 2.63
C LEU A 30 4.04 -12.01 3.71
N ASP A 31 3.67 -12.13 4.99
CA ASP A 31 4.41 -11.49 6.08
C ASP A 31 5.85 -12.05 6.19
N ARG A 32 6.04 -13.36 5.99
CA ARG A 32 7.36 -13.99 5.97
C ARG A 32 8.20 -13.52 4.79
N GLU A 33 7.62 -13.46 3.60
CA GLU A 33 8.30 -12.99 2.40
C GLU A 33 8.70 -11.52 2.53
N ARG A 34 7.81 -10.67 3.05
CA ARG A 34 8.11 -9.28 3.36
C ARG A 34 9.29 -9.15 4.34
N ASN A 35 9.36 -9.96 5.39
CA ASN A 35 10.49 -9.94 6.33
C ASN A 35 11.81 -10.37 5.68
N LYS A 36 11.78 -11.28 4.70
CA LYS A 36 12.96 -11.65 3.90
C LYS A 36 13.42 -10.48 3.04
N LEU A 37 12.49 -9.81 2.34
CA LEU A 37 12.78 -8.62 1.53
C LEU A 37 13.38 -7.49 2.39
N THR A 38 12.83 -7.22 3.58
CA THR A 38 13.42 -6.22 4.51
C THR A 38 14.83 -6.61 4.98
N SER A 39 15.10 -7.91 5.13
CA SER A 39 16.45 -8.37 5.49
C SER A 39 17.43 -8.23 4.32
N GLN A 40 16.98 -8.46 3.08
CA GLN A 40 17.75 -8.24 1.86
C GLN A 40 18.02 -6.75 1.64
N GLU A 41 17.01 -5.90 1.84
CA GLU A 41 17.13 -4.44 1.78
C GLU A 41 18.26 -3.93 2.68
N ARG A 42 18.31 -4.39 3.94
CA ARG A 42 19.39 -4.04 4.88
C ARG A 42 20.76 -4.47 4.38
N LYS A 43 20.88 -5.64 3.74
CA LYS A 43 22.14 -6.13 3.17
C LYS A 43 22.59 -5.27 2.00
N ILE A 44 21.67 -4.95 1.08
CA ILE A 44 21.96 -4.09 -0.07
C ILE A 44 22.45 -2.72 0.40
N ILE A 45 21.80 -2.11 1.41
CA ILE A 45 22.24 -0.82 1.98
C ILE A 45 23.67 -0.93 2.56
N MET A 46 23.99 -1.99 3.30
CA MET A 46 25.33 -2.19 3.84
C MET A 46 26.40 -2.34 2.75
N GLU A 47 26.08 -3.10 1.69
CA GLU A 47 26.97 -3.30 0.54
C GLU A 47 27.14 -2.01 -0.27
N MET A 48 26.06 -1.26 -0.50
CA MET A 48 26.11 0.06 -1.13
C MET A 48 27.03 1.03 -0.37
N LYS A 49 26.91 1.09 0.96
CA LYS A 49 27.80 1.94 1.80
C LYS A 49 29.26 1.52 1.71
N LYS A 50 29.54 0.22 1.59
CA LYS A 50 30.91 -0.29 1.42
C LYS A 50 31.48 0.10 0.07
N MET A 51 30.70 -0.03 -1.00
CA MET A 51 31.14 0.26 -2.37
C MET A 51 31.24 1.77 -2.63
N ALA A 52 30.39 2.57 -2.00
CA ALA A 52 30.49 4.03 -1.99
C ALA A 52 31.82 4.50 -1.37
N LYS A 53 32.27 3.87 -0.27
CA LYS A 53 33.58 4.15 0.36
C LYS A 53 34.78 3.74 -0.50
N GLN A 54 34.57 2.93 -1.53
CA GLN A 54 35.60 2.50 -2.48
C GLN A 54 35.56 3.31 -3.79
N ASP A 55 34.76 4.39 -3.83
CA ASP A 55 34.52 5.24 -5.01
C ASP A 55 34.01 4.47 -6.25
N GLN A 56 33.37 3.32 -6.05
CA GLN A 56 32.82 2.49 -7.13
C GLN A 56 31.39 2.91 -7.48
N VAL A 57 31.25 4.08 -8.11
CA VAL A 57 29.96 4.72 -8.41
C VAL A 57 29.05 3.84 -9.28
N ASP A 58 29.59 3.13 -10.27
CA ASP A 58 28.79 2.28 -11.17
C ASP A 58 28.18 1.07 -10.43
N ALA A 59 28.92 0.48 -9.49
CA ALA A 59 28.42 -0.61 -8.65
C ALA A 59 27.33 -0.12 -7.69
N VAL A 60 27.51 1.07 -7.11
CA VAL A 60 26.48 1.73 -6.27
C VAL A 60 25.20 1.99 -7.07
N ARG A 61 25.31 2.44 -8.32
CA ARG A 61 24.16 2.67 -9.21
C ARG A 61 23.37 1.40 -9.52
N ILE A 62 24.05 0.27 -9.72
CA ILE A 62 23.37 -1.02 -9.95
C ILE A 62 22.65 -1.48 -8.68
N MET A 63 23.32 -1.40 -7.53
CA MET A 63 22.72 -1.79 -6.25
C MET A 63 21.59 -0.86 -5.81
N ALA A 64 21.66 0.43 -6.14
CA ALA A 64 20.58 1.38 -5.88
C ALA A 64 19.30 0.99 -6.63
N ARG A 65 19.40 0.58 -7.89
CA ARG A 65 18.25 0.06 -8.66
C ARG A 65 17.66 -1.19 -7.99
N ASP A 66 18.50 -2.10 -7.52
CA ASP A 66 18.05 -3.31 -6.81
C ASP A 66 17.38 -2.97 -5.47
N LEU A 67 17.88 -1.95 -4.76
CA LEU A 67 17.28 -1.44 -3.53
C LEU A 67 15.88 -0.85 -3.76
N VAL A 68 15.72 0.01 -4.77
CA VAL A 68 14.43 0.61 -5.14
C VAL A 68 13.42 -0.48 -5.49
N ARG A 69 13.83 -1.45 -6.34
CA ARG A 69 12.98 -2.61 -6.68
C ARG A 69 12.58 -3.41 -5.45
N THR A 70 13.53 -3.74 -4.58
CA THR A 70 13.26 -4.50 -3.35
C THR A 70 12.26 -3.78 -2.44
N ARG A 71 12.38 -2.45 -2.31
CA ARG A 71 11.42 -1.63 -1.55
C ARG A 71 10.04 -1.63 -2.19
N LYS A 72 9.93 -1.46 -3.52
CA LYS A 72 8.67 -1.55 -4.26
C LYS A 72 8.00 -2.92 -4.09
N TYR A 73 8.77 -4.01 -4.20
CA TYR A 73 8.26 -5.36 -3.91
C TYR A 73 7.77 -5.51 -2.48
N GLY A 74 8.50 -4.99 -1.49
CA GLY A 74 8.07 -4.97 -0.09
C GLY A 74 6.73 -4.23 0.12
N GLN A 75 6.56 -3.07 -0.54
CA GLN A 75 5.31 -2.31 -0.52
C GLN A 75 4.17 -3.08 -1.20
N LYS A 76 4.43 -3.72 -2.35
CA LYS A 76 3.46 -4.56 -3.06
C LYS A 76 2.95 -5.70 -2.19
N MET A 77 3.84 -6.41 -1.48
CA MET A 77 3.46 -7.47 -0.54
C MET A 77 2.59 -6.94 0.61
N TYR A 78 2.90 -5.75 1.13
CA TYR A 78 2.09 -5.11 2.18
C TYR A 78 0.67 -4.75 1.70
N ARG A 79 0.53 -4.25 0.46
CA ARG A 79 -0.78 -3.98 -0.17
C ARG A 79 -1.57 -5.27 -0.38
N MET A 80 -0.95 -6.30 -0.94
CA MET A 80 -1.58 -7.61 -1.17
C MET A 80 -2.07 -8.25 0.13
N ARG A 81 -1.28 -8.21 1.20
CA ARG A 81 -1.68 -8.70 2.53
C ARG A 81 -2.92 -7.97 3.04
N THR A 82 -2.95 -6.65 2.88
CA THR A 82 -4.10 -5.81 3.29
C THR A 82 -5.37 -6.16 2.49
N GLN A 83 -5.24 -6.41 1.18
CA GLN A 83 -6.35 -6.83 0.32
C GLN A 83 -6.91 -8.21 0.74
N ILE A 84 -6.03 -9.19 0.97
CA ILE A 84 -6.44 -10.53 1.44
C ILE A 84 -7.13 -10.45 2.80
N GLN A 85 -6.65 -9.59 3.70
CA GLN A 85 -7.30 -9.34 4.98
C GLN A 85 -8.70 -8.75 4.79
N GLY A 86 -8.89 -7.85 3.82
CA GLY A 86 -10.19 -7.34 3.41
C GLY A 86 -11.14 -8.43 2.89
N VAL A 87 -10.64 -9.33 2.05
CA VAL A 87 -11.42 -10.49 1.55
C VAL A 87 -11.78 -11.45 2.68
N SER A 88 -10.86 -11.73 3.60
CA SER A 88 -11.12 -12.57 4.78
C SER A 88 -12.24 -12.00 5.66
N LEU A 89 -12.25 -10.66 5.85
CA LEU A 89 -13.32 -9.97 6.56
C LEU A 89 -14.66 -10.07 5.82
N ARG A 90 -14.69 -9.91 4.49
CA ARG A 90 -15.90 -10.10 3.67
C ARG A 90 -16.44 -11.53 3.80
N MET A 91 -15.56 -12.53 3.78
CA MET A 91 -15.95 -13.93 3.98
C MET A 91 -16.53 -14.18 5.38
N GLN A 92 -16.00 -13.54 6.41
CA GLN A 92 -16.56 -13.60 7.77
C GLN A 92 -17.97 -12.99 7.81
N THR A 93 -18.18 -11.84 7.18
CA THR A 93 -19.50 -11.20 7.08
C THR A 93 -20.50 -12.09 6.34
N MET A 94 -20.08 -12.72 5.24
CA MET A 94 -20.91 -13.66 4.48
C MET A 94 -21.27 -14.90 5.32
N GLN A 95 -20.34 -15.42 6.12
CA GLN A 95 -20.62 -16.53 7.04
C GLN A 95 -21.68 -16.16 8.08
N SER A 96 -21.55 -15.00 8.72
CA SER A 96 -22.52 -14.51 9.71
C SER A 96 -23.90 -14.23 9.09
N SER A 97 -23.93 -13.67 7.88
CA SER A 97 -25.17 -13.44 7.13
C SER A 97 -25.87 -14.75 6.76
N SER A 98 -25.11 -15.77 6.31
CA SER A 98 -25.65 -17.10 6.04
C SER A 98 -26.24 -17.76 7.29
N GLN A 99 -25.57 -17.62 8.44
CA GLN A 99 -26.08 -18.15 9.71
C GLN A 99 -27.36 -17.42 10.16
N LEU A 100 -27.43 -16.11 9.97
CA LEU A 100 -28.62 -15.31 10.25
C LEU A 100 -29.79 -15.71 9.33
N ALA A 101 -29.53 -15.90 8.03
CA ALA A 101 -30.53 -16.36 7.07
C ALA A 101 -31.05 -17.76 7.41
N ASP A 102 -30.18 -18.68 7.84
CA ASP A 102 -30.57 -20.02 8.29
C ASP A 102 -31.40 -19.97 9.58
N ALA A 103 -31.03 -19.11 10.53
CA ALA A 103 -31.80 -18.88 11.76
C ALA A 103 -33.18 -18.28 11.45
N MET A 104 -33.25 -17.24 10.60
CA MET A 104 -34.50 -16.64 10.15
C MET A 104 -35.37 -17.65 9.42
N LYS A 105 -34.80 -18.52 8.57
CA LYS A 105 -35.54 -19.59 7.89
C LYS A 105 -36.18 -20.57 8.87
N ASN A 106 -35.50 -20.91 9.96
CA ASN A 106 -36.03 -21.80 11.01
C ASN A 106 -37.11 -21.10 11.84
N VAL A 107 -36.92 -19.83 12.18
CA VAL A 107 -37.93 -18.99 12.86
C VAL A 107 -39.16 -18.80 11.98
N THR A 108 -39.00 -18.53 10.68
CA THR A 108 -40.09 -18.43 9.70
C THR A 108 -40.80 -19.78 9.50
N LYS A 109 -40.10 -20.92 9.58
CA LYS A 109 -40.75 -22.24 9.56
C LYS A 109 -41.63 -22.45 10.79
N ALA A 110 -41.16 -22.09 11.98
CA ALA A 110 -41.94 -22.15 13.22
C ALA A 110 -43.13 -21.16 13.18
N MET A 111 -42.93 -19.96 12.64
CA MET A 111 -44.00 -18.99 12.38
C MET A 111 -45.00 -19.45 11.32
N ARG A 112 -44.56 -20.13 10.24
CA ARG A 112 -45.46 -20.70 9.21
C ARG A 112 -46.31 -21.84 9.75
N SER A 113 -45.75 -22.71 10.59
CA SER A 113 -46.55 -23.73 11.29
C SER A 113 -47.57 -23.12 12.24
N MET A 114 -47.36 -21.87 12.67
CA MET A 114 -48.26 -21.11 13.54
C MET A 114 -49.23 -20.19 12.77
N ASN A 115 -48.96 -19.86 11.51
CA ASN A 115 -49.67 -18.85 10.74
C ASN A 115 -49.97 -19.31 9.30
N THR A 116 -51.06 -20.05 9.12
CA THR A 116 -51.54 -20.53 7.82
C THR A 116 -52.14 -19.41 6.95
N LYS A 117 -52.12 -18.12 7.33
CA LYS A 117 -52.53 -17.00 6.44
C LYS A 117 -51.70 -15.71 6.68
N MET A 118 -50.86 -15.37 5.68
CA MET A 118 -50.09 -14.12 5.47
C MET A 118 -48.79 -13.97 6.28
N ASN A 119 -47.60 -13.74 5.69
CA ASN A 119 -47.28 -12.64 4.78
C ASN A 119 -46.20 -12.99 3.72
N ILE A 120 -46.55 -12.86 2.44
CA ILE A 120 -45.66 -12.93 1.27
C ILE A 120 -44.85 -11.62 0.99
N PRO A 121 -45.28 -10.41 1.41
CA PRO A 121 -44.56 -9.16 1.09
C PRO A 121 -43.15 -9.00 1.70
N GLU A 122 -42.89 -9.55 2.89
CA GLU A 122 -41.61 -9.36 3.58
C GLU A 122 -40.46 -10.12 2.92
N MET A 123 -40.75 -11.31 2.39
CA MET A 123 -39.77 -12.11 1.64
C MET A 123 -39.39 -11.44 0.31
N GLN A 124 -40.32 -10.74 -0.34
CA GLN A 124 -40.06 -9.94 -1.53
C GLN A 124 -39.30 -8.64 -1.24
N LYS A 125 -39.36 -8.13 0.00
CA LYS A 125 -38.58 -6.97 0.44
C LYS A 125 -37.12 -7.37 0.72
N ILE A 126 -36.92 -8.51 1.40
CA ILE A 126 -35.57 -9.06 1.67
C ILE A 126 -34.84 -9.43 0.37
N MET A 127 -35.54 -9.99 -0.63
CA MET A 127 -34.95 -10.28 -1.95
C MET A 127 -34.53 -9.01 -2.71
N ARG A 128 -35.33 -7.93 -2.67
CA ARG A 128 -34.95 -6.65 -3.30
C ARG A 128 -33.82 -5.92 -2.59
N GLU A 129 -33.78 -5.97 -1.26
CA GLU A 129 -32.68 -5.41 -0.49
C GLU A 129 -31.36 -6.17 -0.74
N PHE A 130 -31.46 -7.49 -0.91
CA PHE A 130 -30.33 -8.35 -1.29
C PHE A 130 -29.82 -8.05 -2.71
N GLU A 131 -30.71 -7.91 -3.69
CA GLU A 131 -30.35 -7.51 -5.06
C GLU A 131 -29.63 -6.14 -5.08
N LYS A 132 -30.11 -5.17 -4.31
CA LYS A 132 -29.50 -3.83 -4.21
C LYS A 132 -28.12 -3.82 -3.53
N GLN A 133 -27.92 -4.66 -2.50
CA GLN A 133 -26.63 -4.77 -1.81
C GLN A 133 -25.60 -5.53 -2.65
N ASN A 134 -26.03 -6.52 -3.43
CA ASN A 134 -25.15 -7.28 -4.31
C ASN A 134 -24.70 -6.46 -5.52
N GLU A 135 -25.58 -5.63 -6.08
CA GLU A 135 -25.26 -4.73 -7.20
C GLU A 135 -24.33 -3.58 -6.77
N MET A 136 -24.54 -3.02 -5.57
CA MET A 136 -23.62 -2.04 -4.98
C MET A 136 -22.26 -2.65 -4.57
N MET A 137 -22.20 -3.96 -4.32
CA MET A 137 -20.94 -4.67 -4.07
C MET A 137 -20.13 -4.85 -5.37
N GLY A 138 -20.80 -5.11 -6.50
CA GLY A 138 -20.17 -5.18 -7.82
C GLY A 138 -19.53 -3.85 -8.25
N MET A 139 -20.22 -2.73 -8.04
CA MET A 139 -19.72 -1.40 -8.43
C MET A 139 -18.53 -0.91 -7.57
N LYS A 140 -18.46 -1.33 -6.31
CA LYS A 140 -17.31 -1.04 -5.42
C LYS A 140 -16.09 -1.93 -5.69
N GLU A 141 -16.28 -3.06 -6.35
CA GLU A 141 -15.19 -3.96 -6.74
C GLU A 141 -14.56 -3.52 -8.07
N GLU A 142 -15.34 -2.93 -8.98
CA GLU A 142 -14.85 -2.24 -10.19
C GLU A 142 -14.03 -0.98 -9.84
N MET A 143 -14.52 -0.09 -8.98
CA MET A 143 -13.73 1.08 -8.52
C MET A 143 -12.47 0.69 -7.72
N MET A 144 -12.42 -0.52 -7.15
CA MET A 144 -11.27 -1.01 -6.40
C MET A 144 -10.23 -1.71 -7.30
N ASN A 145 -10.62 -2.14 -8.52
CA ASN A 145 -9.70 -2.70 -9.51
C ASN A 145 -9.16 -1.63 -10.47
N ASP A 146 -9.94 -0.63 -10.89
CA ASP A 146 -9.43 0.46 -11.74
C ASP A 146 -8.44 1.39 -11.00
N ALA A 147 -8.65 1.60 -9.69
CA ALA A 147 -7.67 2.30 -8.85
C ALA A 147 -6.41 1.46 -8.53
N VAL A 148 -6.43 0.16 -8.85
CA VAL A 148 -5.28 -0.75 -8.75
C VAL A 148 -4.59 -0.90 -10.11
N ASP A 149 -5.28 -0.68 -11.23
CA ASP A 149 -4.69 -0.51 -12.57
C ASP A 149 -3.89 0.81 -12.70
N ASP A 150 -4.29 1.87 -11.99
CA ASP A 150 -3.46 3.08 -11.77
C ASP A 150 -2.25 2.82 -10.83
N ALA A 151 -2.17 1.62 -10.23
CA ALA A 151 -1.11 1.23 -9.29
C ALA A 151 0.08 0.48 -9.93
N MET A 152 0.20 0.48 -11.26
CA MET A 152 1.34 -0.12 -11.97
C MET A 152 2.00 0.81 -13.00
N ASP A 153 1.40 1.96 -13.34
CA ASP A 153 1.93 2.90 -14.33
C ASP A 153 2.92 3.90 -13.66
N ASP A 154 4.10 3.42 -13.27
CA ASP A 154 5.28 4.31 -13.25
C ASP A 154 6.61 3.54 -13.27
N ASP A 155 7.01 3.14 -14.47
CA ASP A 155 8.39 2.76 -14.78
C ASP A 155 9.30 4.01 -14.92
N GLY A 156 8.74 5.23 -14.94
CA GLY A 156 9.47 6.50 -15.04
C GLY A 156 10.01 7.04 -13.70
N MET A 157 9.32 6.79 -12.58
CA MET A 157 9.80 7.16 -11.22
C MET A 157 10.97 6.31 -10.74
N GLU A 158 11.23 5.14 -11.33
CA GLU A 158 12.33 4.27 -10.86
C GLU A 158 13.69 4.94 -10.99
N GLU A 159 13.91 5.69 -12.07
CA GLU A 159 15.20 6.35 -12.30
C GLU A 159 15.41 7.52 -11.35
N GLU A 160 14.40 8.37 -11.14
CA GLU A 160 14.47 9.47 -10.18
C GLU A 160 14.65 8.98 -8.74
N GLU A 161 13.88 7.96 -8.31
CA GLU A 161 14.03 7.34 -6.99
C GLU A 161 15.41 6.71 -6.81
N THR A 162 15.95 6.10 -7.87
CA THR A 162 17.29 5.51 -7.87
C THR A 162 18.35 6.59 -7.68
N GLU A 163 18.31 7.68 -8.45
CA GLU A 163 19.29 8.77 -8.35
C GLU A 163 19.28 9.43 -6.97
N GLN A 164 18.10 9.66 -6.40
CA GLN A 164 17.96 10.16 -5.03
C GLN A 164 18.58 9.22 -4.00
N GLU A 165 18.39 7.91 -4.15
CA GLU A 165 18.94 6.93 -3.21
C GLU A 165 20.47 6.80 -3.34
N ILE A 166 21.01 6.94 -4.56
CA ILE A 166 22.46 7.05 -4.77
C ILE A 166 23.01 8.27 -4.05
N GLN A 167 22.39 9.44 -4.25
CA GLN A 167 22.84 10.69 -3.62
C GLN A 167 22.85 10.57 -2.09
N LYS A 168 21.78 10.04 -1.49
CA LYS A 168 21.72 9.82 -0.03
C LYS A 168 22.84 8.91 0.49
N VAL A 169 23.11 7.79 -0.18
CA VAL A 169 24.16 6.87 0.26
C VAL A 169 25.55 7.48 0.07
N MET A 170 25.77 8.26 -0.99
CA MET A 170 27.02 8.97 -1.21
C MET A 170 27.24 10.07 -0.18
N ASP A 171 26.20 10.83 0.16
CA ASP A 171 26.26 11.85 1.21
C ASP A 171 26.49 11.23 2.59
N GLU A 172 25.82 10.13 2.93
CA GLU A 172 26.08 9.38 4.17
C GLU A 172 27.50 8.83 4.22
N ALA A 173 28.03 8.30 3.12
CA ALA A 173 29.40 7.81 3.04
C ALA A 173 30.43 8.95 3.12
N GLY A 174 30.15 10.10 2.51
CA GLY A 174 30.98 11.31 2.54
C GLY A 174 30.98 12.00 3.90
N LEU A 175 29.83 12.04 4.59
CA LEU A 175 29.71 12.51 5.97
C LEU A 175 30.41 11.55 6.94
N ASP A 176 30.31 10.23 6.75
CA ASP A 176 31.08 9.24 7.50
C ASP A 176 32.60 9.45 7.32
N PHE A 177 33.07 9.77 6.11
CA PHE A 177 34.47 10.04 5.81
C PHE A 177 34.94 11.35 6.45
N ARG A 178 34.18 12.44 6.32
CA ARG A 178 34.47 13.74 6.95
C ARG A 178 34.46 13.65 8.47
N THR A 179 33.53 12.88 9.04
CA THR A 179 33.43 12.62 10.50
C THR A 179 34.60 11.78 11.00
N LYS A 180 35.06 10.78 10.25
CA LYS A 180 36.25 9.97 10.60
C LYS A 180 37.58 10.73 10.47
N ILE A 181 37.65 11.76 9.64
CA ILE A 181 38.83 12.62 9.48
C ILE A 181 38.82 13.79 10.48
N GLY A 182 37.78 13.91 11.32
CA GLY A 182 37.71 14.95 12.35
C GLY A 182 37.51 16.35 11.78
N ILE A 183 36.99 16.48 10.56
CA ILE A 183 36.54 17.77 10.02
C ILE A 183 35.10 17.95 10.50
N THR A 184 34.95 18.42 11.74
CA THR A 184 33.72 19.11 12.13
C THR A 184 33.65 20.37 11.28
N ASP A 185 32.66 20.47 10.39
CA ASP A 185 32.33 21.70 9.66
C ASP A 185 32.00 22.80 10.69
N THR A 186 33.03 23.48 11.19
CA THR A 186 32.89 24.87 11.57
C THR A 186 32.90 25.61 10.25
N THR A 187 31.74 26.17 9.89
CA THR A 187 31.41 26.90 8.65
C THR A 187 30.84 26.04 7.49
N LEU A 188 29.54 25.79 7.55
CA LEU A 188 28.76 25.61 6.32
C LEU A 188 28.83 26.93 5.52
N PRO A 189 29.10 26.92 4.19
CA PRO A 189 28.53 27.94 3.34
C PRO A 189 27.04 27.62 3.20
N GLN A 190 26.18 28.50 3.72
CA GLN A 190 24.77 28.49 3.36
C GLN A 190 24.67 28.52 1.84
N ARG A 191 23.97 27.53 1.30
CA ARG A 191 23.36 27.56 -0.03
C ARG A 191 22.71 28.94 -0.19
N GLY A 192 23.22 29.75 -1.12
CA GLY A 192 22.71 31.08 -1.40
C GLY A 192 21.21 31.04 -1.68
N THR A 193 20.43 31.42 -0.68
CA THR A 193 19.13 32.02 -0.90
C THR A 193 19.41 33.44 -1.37
N GLU A 194 19.29 33.68 -2.67
CA GLU A 194 19.06 35.02 -3.19
C GLU A 194 17.71 35.50 -2.67
N THR A 195 17.75 36.07 -1.48
CA THR A 195 16.82 37.11 -1.02
C THR A 195 17.71 38.24 -0.56
N GLN A 196 18.21 39.02 -1.52
CA GLN A 196 18.60 40.39 -1.24
C GLN A 196 17.30 41.09 -0.81
N GLY A 197 17.19 41.38 0.48
CA GLY A 197 16.31 42.45 0.92
C GLY A 197 16.88 43.72 0.33
N GLU A 198 16.34 44.17 -0.80
CA GLU A 198 16.49 45.54 -1.25
C GLU A 198 15.97 46.41 -0.09
N THR A 199 16.84 47.24 0.48
CA THR A 199 16.41 48.22 1.47
C THR A 199 15.52 49.24 0.77
N ASP A 200 14.50 49.76 1.46
CA ASP A 200 13.56 50.75 0.88
C ASP A 200 14.29 51.96 0.25
N GLU A 201 15.50 52.28 0.70
CA GLU A 201 16.37 53.32 0.13
C GLU A 201 16.85 53.01 -1.31
N GLU A 202 17.10 51.74 -1.65
CA GLU A 202 17.54 51.31 -2.98
C GLU A 202 16.38 51.27 -3.99
N LEU A 203 15.18 50.91 -3.51
CA LEU A 203 13.94 50.98 -4.28
C LEU A 203 13.55 52.43 -4.61
N ASP A 204 13.66 53.33 -3.64
CA ASP A 204 13.40 54.76 -3.84
C ASP A 204 14.40 55.40 -4.82
N ALA A 205 15.68 55.01 -4.75
CA ALA A 205 16.71 55.45 -5.69
C ALA A 205 16.43 54.97 -7.14
N ARG A 206 15.98 53.72 -7.31
CA ARG A 206 15.58 53.18 -8.63
C ARG A 206 14.31 53.84 -9.16
N LEU A 207 13.30 54.10 -8.32
CA LEU A 207 12.08 54.81 -8.73
C LEU A 207 12.37 56.25 -9.15
N ALA A 208 13.28 56.93 -8.45
CA ALA A 208 13.73 58.26 -8.85
C ALA A 208 14.40 58.23 -10.22
N ALA A 209 15.36 57.32 -10.44
CA ALA A 209 16.06 57.19 -11.72
C ALA A 209 15.12 56.87 -12.90
N LEU A 210 14.10 56.04 -12.67
CA LEU A 210 13.13 55.66 -13.69
C LEU A 210 12.20 56.82 -14.05
N LYS A 211 11.80 57.64 -13.05
CA LYS A 211 11.04 58.88 -13.27
C LYS A 211 11.85 59.93 -14.04
N THR A 212 13.17 60.00 -13.85
CA THR A 212 14.03 60.89 -14.64
C THR A 212 14.19 60.42 -16.08
N SER A 213 14.14 59.11 -16.33
CA SER A 213 14.24 58.55 -17.70
C SER A 213 12.94 58.60 -18.53
N MET A 214 11.81 58.95 -17.91
CA MET A 214 10.50 59.08 -18.57
C MET A 214 10.05 60.53 -18.78
N LYS A 215 10.93 61.51 -18.55
CA LYS A 215 10.76 62.91 -18.97
C LYS A 215 11.72 63.24 -20.09
#